data_AF-A0A800A6H2-F1
#
_entry.id   AF-A0A800A6H2-F1
#
_cell.length_a   1.000
_cell.length_b   1.000
_cell.length_c   1.000
_cell.angle_alpha   90.00
_cell.angle_beta   90.00
_cell.angle_gamma   90.00
#
_symmetry.space_group_name_H-M   'P 1'
#
loop_
_entity.id
_entity.type
_entity.pdbx_description
1 polymer ?
#
loop_
_entity_poly.entity_id
_entity_poly.type
_entity_poly.pdbx_seq_one_letter_code
_entity_poly.pdbx_strand_id
1 'polypeptide(L)'
;MPIATPEQYREMLDAARAGRYALPAINFTSSTALLAALEGFSEAESDGIVQISYGGGEFASGQSHKDMALGAHALAEFAYVVAPQYPATVALHTDHCPPDRVDGFIRPLLELSRERRERGEGPLFQSHMLDASSIPMEENLALAAELLEKCAALDIVLELEIGIVGGVEDATDHEGVDRSKLYTSPDDMVRVSEVLGTFDRGRYLLAAVFGNVHGVYKPGAVKLDPTILRDGQAAVAERFGEDA
;
A
#
# COMPACT_ATOMS: atom_id res chain seq x y z
N MET A 1 -20.80 3.14 6.65
CA MET A 1 -20.44 2.57 5.34
C MET A 1 -19.25 1.66 5.60
N PRO A 2 -19.25 0.40 5.14
CA PRO A 2 -18.17 -0.52 5.44
C PRO A 2 -16.96 -0.36 4.53
N ILE A 3 -17.06 0.34 3.39
CA ILE A 3 -15.84 0.93 2.80
C ILE A 3 -15.48 2.15 3.64
N ALA A 4 -14.28 2.13 4.21
CA ALA A 4 -13.77 3.20 5.05
C ALA A 4 -13.77 4.53 4.28
N THR A 5 -14.33 5.58 4.86
CA THR A 5 -14.03 6.93 4.40
C THR A 5 -12.55 7.25 4.63
N PRO A 6 -11.99 8.29 3.97
CA PRO A 6 -10.63 8.74 4.25
C PRO A 6 -10.36 9.02 5.74
N GLU A 7 -11.33 9.58 6.45
CA GLU A 7 -11.24 9.85 7.88
C GLU A 7 -11.20 8.55 8.69
N GLN A 8 -12.12 7.62 8.42
CA GLN A 8 -12.15 6.31 9.09
C GLN A 8 -10.86 5.52 8.84
N TYR A 9 -10.32 5.55 7.61
CA TYR A 9 -9.08 4.82 7.33
C TYR A 9 -7.89 5.39 8.10
N ARG A 10 -7.81 6.72 8.24
CA ARG A 10 -6.81 7.35 9.11
C ARG A 10 -6.96 6.92 10.57
N GLU A 11 -8.18 6.93 11.09
CA GLU A 11 -8.48 6.47 12.44
C GLU A 11 -8.11 4.99 12.65
N MET A 12 -8.39 4.12 11.66
CA MET A 12 -8.01 2.71 11.70
C MET A 12 -6.48 2.54 11.85
N LEU A 13 -5.71 3.31 11.06
CA LEU A 13 -4.24 3.29 11.13
C LEU A 13 -3.70 3.86 12.46
N ASP A 14 -4.30 4.96 12.95
CA ASP A 14 -3.91 5.57 14.23
C ASP A 14 -4.24 4.66 15.42
N ALA A 15 -5.41 4.02 15.40
CA ALA A 15 -5.81 3.03 16.39
C ALA A 15 -4.88 1.81 16.38
N ALA A 16 -4.47 1.33 15.20
CA ALA A 16 -3.50 0.26 15.06
C ALA A 16 -2.14 0.62 15.68
N ARG A 17 -1.61 1.82 15.37
CA ARG A 17 -0.35 2.32 15.95
C ARG A 17 -0.45 2.45 17.48
N ALA A 18 -1.50 3.10 17.99
CA ALA A 18 -1.69 3.31 19.42
C ALA A 18 -1.94 1.99 20.19
N GLY A 19 -2.70 1.08 19.57
CA GLY A 19 -3.04 -0.25 20.11
C GLY A 19 -1.93 -1.29 19.97
N ARG A 20 -0.86 -0.99 19.21
CA ARG A 20 0.24 -1.90 18.88
C ARG A 20 -0.24 -3.20 18.22
N TYR A 21 -1.14 -3.06 17.25
CA TYR A 21 -1.56 -4.14 16.36
C TYR A 21 -1.39 -3.72 14.90
N ALA A 22 -1.58 -4.66 13.98
CA ALA A 22 -1.57 -4.40 12.55
C ALA A 22 -2.88 -4.86 11.93
N LEU A 23 -3.24 -4.25 10.80
CA LEU A 23 -4.40 -4.65 10.00
C LEU A 23 -3.93 -5.59 8.89
N PRO A 24 -4.62 -6.71 8.64
CA PRO A 24 -4.34 -7.55 7.49
C PRO A 24 -4.70 -6.82 6.19
N ALA A 25 -3.80 -6.88 5.20
CA ALA A 25 -4.06 -6.43 3.84
C ALA A 25 -4.08 -7.65 2.90
N ILE A 26 -5.26 -7.96 2.34
CA ILE A 26 -5.51 -9.21 1.63
C ILE A 26 -5.63 -8.95 0.13
N ASN A 27 -4.71 -9.51 -0.65
CA ASN A 27 -4.80 -9.50 -2.11
C ASN A 27 -6.06 -10.21 -2.60
N PHE A 28 -6.74 -9.62 -3.57
CA PHE A 28 -7.85 -10.26 -4.27
C PHE A 28 -7.83 -9.99 -5.78
N THR A 29 -8.29 -10.98 -6.54
CA THR A 29 -8.28 -10.96 -8.01
C THR A 29 -9.64 -11.30 -8.61
N SER A 30 -10.64 -11.57 -7.77
CA SER A 30 -11.99 -11.98 -8.18
C SER A 30 -13.02 -11.64 -7.12
N SER A 31 -14.29 -11.68 -7.50
CA SER A 31 -15.42 -11.53 -6.58
C SER A 31 -15.37 -12.54 -5.44
N THR A 32 -15.07 -13.82 -5.72
CA THR A 32 -14.99 -14.87 -4.71
C THR A 32 -13.91 -14.60 -3.67
N ALA A 33 -12.73 -14.15 -4.10
CA ALA A 33 -11.63 -13.82 -3.19
C ALA A 33 -11.98 -12.63 -2.29
N LEU A 34 -12.63 -11.60 -2.85
CA LEU A 34 -13.11 -10.46 -2.05
C LEU A 34 -14.13 -10.90 -1.00
N LEU A 35 -15.14 -11.67 -1.39
CA LEU A 35 -16.19 -12.12 -0.47
C LEU A 35 -15.60 -12.95 0.68
N ALA A 36 -14.61 -13.80 0.39
CA ALA A 36 -13.90 -14.56 1.42
C ALA A 36 -13.12 -13.66 2.39
N ALA A 37 -12.46 -12.60 1.89
CA ALA A 37 -11.77 -11.64 2.75
C ALA A 37 -12.75 -10.89 3.67
N LEU A 38 -13.88 -10.41 3.11
CA LEU A 38 -14.92 -9.71 3.86
C LEU A 38 -15.56 -10.59 4.95
N GLU A 39 -15.82 -11.85 4.64
CA GLU A 39 -16.32 -12.83 5.61
C GLU A 39 -15.28 -13.08 6.70
N GLY A 40 -14.02 -13.31 6.34
CA GLY A 40 -12.93 -13.52 7.31
C GLY A 40 -12.74 -12.35 8.27
N PHE A 41 -12.80 -11.11 7.80
CA PHE A 41 -12.75 -9.92 8.67
C PHE A 41 -13.96 -9.83 9.60
N SER A 42 -15.15 -10.16 9.09
CA SER A 42 -16.38 -10.15 9.87
C SER A 42 -16.39 -11.21 10.97
N GLU A 43 -15.92 -12.42 10.67
CA GLU A 43 -15.77 -13.50 11.66
C GLU A 43 -14.70 -13.19 12.71
N ALA A 44 -13.65 -12.47 12.33
CA ALA A 44 -12.60 -12.02 13.23
C ALA A 44 -12.99 -10.79 14.06
N GLU A 45 -14.18 -10.20 13.83
CA GLU A 45 -14.60 -8.92 14.40
C GLU A 45 -13.54 -7.81 14.22
N SER A 46 -12.89 -7.80 13.06
CA SER A 46 -11.76 -6.92 12.75
C SER A 46 -12.05 -6.07 11.53
N ASP A 47 -11.60 -4.83 11.56
CA ASP A 47 -11.42 -4.06 10.33
C ASP A 47 -10.21 -4.61 9.54
N GLY A 48 -10.12 -4.26 8.27
CA GLY A 48 -9.06 -4.77 7.40
C GLY A 48 -8.79 -3.93 6.16
N ILE A 49 -7.87 -4.40 5.33
CA ILE A 49 -7.54 -3.82 4.04
C ILE A 49 -7.69 -4.92 2.99
N VAL A 50 -8.28 -4.60 1.84
CA VAL A 50 -8.26 -5.48 0.67
C VAL A 50 -7.50 -4.77 -0.45
N GLN A 51 -6.62 -5.49 -1.12
CA GLN A 51 -5.70 -4.91 -2.08
C GLN A 51 -5.67 -5.60 -3.43
N ILE A 52 -5.37 -4.81 -4.47
CA ILE A 52 -5.30 -5.27 -5.85
C ILE A 52 -3.90 -4.96 -6.38
N SER A 53 -3.13 -5.97 -6.75
CA SER A 53 -1.86 -5.76 -7.46
C SER A 53 -2.13 -5.35 -8.91
N TYR A 54 -1.14 -4.78 -9.59
CA TYR A 54 -1.30 -4.45 -11.01
C TYR A 54 -1.62 -5.71 -11.83
N GLY A 55 -1.01 -6.86 -11.51
CA GLY A 55 -1.31 -8.15 -12.13
C GLY A 55 -2.74 -8.63 -11.82
N GLY A 56 -3.25 -8.38 -10.61
CA GLY A 56 -4.65 -8.60 -10.26
C GLY A 56 -5.62 -7.75 -11.09
N GLY A 57 -5.25 -6.49 -11.35
CA GLY A 57 -5.96 -5.62 -12.28
C GLY A 57 -5.96 -6.17 -13.71
N GLU A 58 -4.80 -6.56 -14.24
CA GLU A 58 -4.72 -7.17 -15.59
C GLU A 58 -5.62 -8.41 -15.68
N PHE A 59 -5.56 -9.28 -14.68
CA PHE A 59 -6.38 -10.49 -14.62
C PHE A 59 -7.88 -10.16 -14.68
N ALA A 60 -8.33 -9.20 -13.87
CA ALA A 60 -9.74 -8.82 -13.77
C ALA A 60 -10.27 -8.11 -15.03
N SER A 61 -9.42 -7.41 -15.77
CA SER A 61 -9.78 -6.81 -17.07
C SER A 61 -9.96 -7.84 -18.20
N GLY A 62 -9.55 -9.09 -17.95
CA GLY A 62 -9.61 -10.19 -18.90
C GLY A 62 -8.34 -10.36 -19.72
N GLN A 63 -8.00 -11.62 -20.03
CA GLN A 63 -6.73 -12.03 -20.65
C GLN A 63 -6.46 -11.42 -22.04
N SER A 64 -7.51 -10.96 -22.73
CA SER A 64 -7.40 -10.30 -24.03
C SER A 64 -7.17 -8.79 -23.95
N HIS A 65 -7.45 -8.16 -22.80
CA HIS A 65 -7.30 -6.71 -22.60
C HIS A 65 -6.08 -6.38 -21.75
N LYS A 66 -5.94 -7.02 -20.58
CA LYS A 66 -4.84 -6.78 -19.62
C LYS A 66 -4.65 -5.30 -19.25
N ASP A 67 -5.75 -4.61 -19.02
CA ASP A 67 -5.78 -3.23 -18.56
C ASP A 67 -5.81 -3.20 -17.02
N MET A 68 -4.68 -2.82 -16.42
CA MET A 68 -4.49 -2.82 -14.96
C MET A 68 -5.52 -1.92 -14.25
N ALA A 69 -5.67 -0.67 -14.71
CA ALA A 69 -6.55 0.31 -14.07
C ALA A 69 -8.02 -0.05 -14.24
N LEU A 70 -8.43 -0.50 -15.43
CA LEU A 70 -9.81 -0.93 -15.68
C LEU A 70 -10.21 -2.10 -14.79
N GLY A 71 -9.36 -3.12 -14.67
CA GLY A 71 -9.66 -4.29 -13.85
C GLY A 71 -9.71 -3.95 -12.36
N ALA A 72 -8.77 -3.12 -11.87
CA ALA A 72 -8.80 -2.64 -10.49
C ALA A 72 -10.02 -1.76 -10.21
N HIS A 73 -10.42 -0.91 -11.16
CA HIS A 73 -11.66 -0.13 -11.06
C HIS A 73 -12.89 -1.04 -10.95
N ALA A 74 -13.02 -2.03 -11.84
CA ALA A 74 -14.14 -2.96 -11.82
C ALA A 74 -14.25 -3.74 -10.49
N LEU A 75 -13.11 -4.21 -9.97
CA LEU A 75 -13.05 -4.89 -8.67
C LEU A 75 -13.39 -3.97 -7.49
N ALA A 76 -12.91 -2.72 -7.51
CA ALA A 76 -13.24 -1.72 -6.50
C ALA A 76 -14.74 -1.41 -6.48
N GLU A 77 -15.36 -1.19 -7.64
CA GLU A 77 -16.82 -0.97 -7.74
C GLU A 77 -17.62 -2.17 -7.22
N PHE A 78 -17.18 -3.40 -7.54
CA PHE A 78 -17.78 -4.59 -6.96
C PHE A 78 -17.70 -4.58 -5.43
N ALA A 79 -16.57 -4.15 -4.85
CA ALA A 79 -16.41 -4.02 -3.41
C ALA A 79 -17.36 -2.99 -2.80
N TYR A 80 -17.54 -1.82 -3.43
CA TYR A 80 -18.53 -0.82 -2.99
C TYR A 80 -19.96 -1.37 -2.97
N VAL A 81 -20.29 -2.30 -3.87
CA VAL A 81 -21.62 -2.93 -3.92
C VAL A 81 -21.80 -3.97 -2.82
N VAL A 82 -20.81 -4.82 -2.57
CA VAL A 82 -20.98 -5.98 -1.68
C VAL A 82 -20.58 -5.73 -0.22
N ALA A 83 -19.59 -4.88 0.03
CA ALA A 83 -19.13 -4.58 1.39
C ALA A 83 -20.26 -4.13 2.34
N PRO A 84 -21.28 -3.34 1.92
CA PRO A 84 -22.46 -2.98 2.73
C PRO A 84 -23.18 -4.12 3.45
N GLN A 85 -23.00 -5.37 3.01
CA GLN A 85 -23.62 -6.56 3.61
C GLN A 85 -22.81 -7.15 4.78
N TYR A 86 -21.61 -6.63 5.05
CA TYR A 86 -20.69 -7.14 6.06
C TYR A 86 -20.49 -6.12 7.19
N PRO A 87 -20.36 -6.56 8.46
CA PRO A 87 -20.16 -5.69 9.60
C PRO A 87 -18.76 -5.06 9.68
N ALA A 88 -17.73 -5.72 9.09
CA ALA A 88 -16.36 -5.22 9.10
C ALA A 88 -16.18 -3.96 8.24
N THR A 89 -15.34 -3.03 8.68
CA THR A 89 -14.91 -1.89 7.86
C THR A 89 -13.63 -2.26 7.11
N VAL A 90 -13.59 -2.00 5.80
CA VAL A 90 -12.42 -2.26 4.96
C VAL A 90 -11.97 -1.03 4.19
N ALA A 91 -10.65 -0.87 4.06
CA ALA A 91 -10.06 0.05 3.11
C ALA A 91 -9.71 -0.67 1.79
N LEU A 92 -9.86 0.05 0.69
CA LEU A 92 -9.39 -0.38 -0.63
C LEU A 92 -7.99 0.16 -0.86
N HIS A 93 -7.07 -0.73 -1.25
CA HIS A 93 -5.67 -0.42 -1.53
C HIS A 93 -5.26 -0.96 -2.91
N THR A 94 -4.25 -0.37 -3.55
CA THR A 94 -3.55 -1.01 -4.67
C THR A 94 -2.13 -1.33 -4.27
N ASP A 95 -1.73 -2.56 -4.54
CA ASP A 95 -0.42 -3.12 -4.18
C ASP A 95 0.71 -2.58 -5.07
N HIS A 96 1.93 -3.09 -4.87
CA HIS A 96 3.17 -2.78 -5.60
C HIS A 96 2.94 -2.26 -7.03
N CYS A 97 3.23 -0.98 -7.28
CA CYS A 97 3.23 -0.39 -8.62
C CYS A 97 4.64 0.09 -8.97
N PRO A 98 5.35 -0.57 -9.91
CA PRO A 98 6.68 -0.14 -10.32
C PRO A 98 6.62 1.17 -11.13
N PRO A 99 7.73 1.93 -11.21
CA PRO A 99 7.75 3.26 -11.84
C PRO A 99 7.22 3.28 -13.27
N ASP A 100 7.50 2.24 -14.06
CA ASP A 100 7.08 2.12 -15.46
C ASP A 100 5.60 1.73 -15.64
N ARG A 101 4.87 1.49 -14.54
CA ARG A 101 3.44 1.15 -14.53
C ARG A 101 2.57 2.25 -13.93
N VAL A 102 3.15 3.25 -13.27
CA VAL A 102 2.42 4.35 -12.60
C VAL A 102 1.42 5.04 -13.54
N ASP A 103 1.82 5.32 -14.78
CA ASP A 103 0.97 6.01 -15.78
C ASP A 103 -0.20 5.14 -16.27
N GLY A 104 -0.08 3.82 -16.18
CA GLY A 104 -1.12 2.86 -16.59
C GLY A 104 -1.96 2.32 -15.43
N PHE A 105 -1.63 2.67 -14.18
CA PHE A 105 -2.27 2.11 -12.99
C PHE A 105 -2.67 3.16 -11.96
N ILE A 106 -1.72 3.70 -11.17
CA ILE A 106 -2.03 4.68 -10.11
C ILE A 106 -2.65 5.96 -10.69
N ARG A 107 -2.06 6.57 -11.71
CA ARG A 107 -2.54 7.88 -12.22
C ARG A 107 -3.98 7.82 -12.76
N PRO A 108 -4.36 6.82 -13.58
CA PRO A 108 -5.76 6.65 -13.98
C PRO A 108 -6.71 6.44 -12.79
N LEU A 109 -6.30 5.69 -11.76
CA LEU A 109 -7.13 5.45 -10.56
C LEU A 109 -7.29 6.71 -9.68
N LEU A 110 -6.25 7.55 -9.61
CA LEU A 110 -6.34 8.87 -8.99
C LEU A 110 -7.29 9.79 -9.76
N GLU A 111 -7.27 9.74 -11.09
CA GLU A 111 -8.19 10.51 -11.93
C GLU A 111 -9.64 10.06 -11.73
N LEU A 112 -9.91 8.75 -11.68
CA LEU A 112 -11.23 8.23 -11.31
C LEU A 112 -11.66 8.70 -9.91
N SER A 113 -10.74 8.72 -8.95
CA SER A 113 -11.02 9.22 -7.60
C SER A 113 -11.36 10.72 -7.60
N ARG A 114 -10.70 11.52 -8.44
CA ARG A 114 -11.01 12.93 -8.67
C ARG A 114 -12.42 13.09 -9.23
N GLU A 115 -12.79 12.33 -10.25
CA GLU A 115 -14.14 12.36 -10.83
C GLU A 115 -15.22 11.95 -9.82
N ARG A 116 -14.96 10.94 -8.97
CA ARG A 116 -15.87 10.55 -7.89
C ARG A 116 -16.10 11.69 -6.90
N ARG A 117 -15.04 12.39 -6.50
CA ARG A 117 -15.11 13.56 -5.62
C ARG A 117 -15.93 14.70 -6.22
N GLU A 118 -15.79 14.96 -7.52
CA GLU A 118 -16.61 15.97 -8.22
C GLU A 118 -18.10 15.64 -8.19
N ARG A 119 -18.47 14.35 -8.07
CA ARG A 119 -19.86 13.88 -7.88
C ARG A 119 -20.32 13.89 -6.42
N GLY A 120 -19.48 14.33 -5.48
CA GLY A 120 -19.78 14.33 -4.05
C GLY A 120 -19.59 12.97 -3.37
N GLU A 121 -18.89 12.04 -4.01
CA GLU A 121 -18.52 10.74 -3.44
C GLU A 121 -17.11 10.81 -2.80
N GLY A 122 -16.70 9.72 -2.13
CA GLY A 122 -15.32 9.53 -1.69
C GLY A 122 -14.37 9.14 -2.84
N PRO A 123 -13.04 9.08 -2.59
CA PRO A 123 -12.10 8.54 -3.58
C PRO A 123 -12.42 7.06 -3.88
N LEU A 124 -11.94 6.55 -5.02
CA LEU A 124 -12.17 5.16 -5.39
C LEU A 124 -11.40 4.20 -4.46
N PHE A 125 -10.15 4.53 -4.16
CA PHE A 125 -9.29 3.81 -3.23
C PHE A 125 -8.93 4.71 -2.05
N GLN A 126 -8.70 4.12 -0.89
CA GLN A 126 -8.25 4.85 0.30
C GLN A 126 -6.72 4.93 0.35
N SER A 127 -6.01 4.06 -0.38
CA SER A 127 -4.55 4.12 -0.53
C SER A 127 -4.02 3.50 -1.82
N HIS A 128 -2.82 3.88 -2.21
CA HIS A 128 -2.08 3.33 -3.36
C HIS A 128 -0.61 3.11 -2.99
N MET A 129 0.01 2.01 -3.42
CA MET A 129 1.43 1.74 -3.23
C MET A 129 2.27 2.04 -4.46
N LEU A 130 3.26 2.91 -4.30
CA LEU A 130 4.39 3.06 -5.23
C LEU A 130 5.53 2.15 -4.76
N ASP A 131 5.90 1.18 -5.61
CA ASP A 131 7.12 0.40 -5.41
C ASP A 131 8.20 0.84 -6.40
N ALA A 132 8.93 1.89 -6.04
CA ALA A 132 10.07 2.38 -6.80
C ALA A 132 11.41 1.92 -6.19
N SER A 133 11.43 0.81 -5.44
CA SER A 133 12.63 0.22 -4.83
C SER A 133 13.74 -0.12 -5.84
N SER A 134 13.36 -0.40 -7.08
CA SER A 134 14.28 -0.82 -8.16
C SER A 134 15.09 0.32 -8.78
N ILE A 135 14.73 1.58 -8.52
CA ILE A 135 15.44 2.78 -9.01
C ILE A 135 16.21 3.48 -7.88
N PRO A 136 17.17 4.38 -8.18
CA PRO A 136 17.90 5.09 -7.13
C PRO A 136 16.99 5.83 -6.15
N MET A 137 17.37 5.84 -4.86
CA MET A 137 16.58 6.43 -3.76
C MET A 137 16.04 7.83 -4.09
N GLU A 138 16.88 8.73 -4.59
CA GLU A 138 16.45 10.11 -4.89
C GLU A 138 15.41 10.18 -6.03
N GLU A 139 15.46 9.25 -6.99
CA GLU A 139 14.45 9.16 -8.06
C GLU A 139 13.15 8.55 -7.53
N ASN A 140 13.23 7.53 -6.66
CA ASN A 140 12.09 6.98 -5.92
C ASN A 140 11.39 8.09 -5.11
N LEU A 141 12.13 8.80 -4.26
CA LEU A 141 11.56 9.85 -3.40
C LEU A 141 11.01 11.03 -4.19
N ALA A 142 11.59 11.38 -5.34
CA ALA A 142 11.04 12.41 -6.22
C ALA A 142 9.67 12.00 -6.78
N LEU A 143 9.54 10.75 -7.24
CA LEU A 143 8.27 10.20 -7.73
C LEU A 143 7.25 10.05 -6.58
N ALA A 144 7.68 9.59 -5.42
CA ALA A 144 6.85 9.47 -4.23
C ALA A 144 6.32 10.84 -3.78
N ALA A 145 7.15 11.89 -3.77
CA ALA A 145 6.74 13.25 -3.42
C ALA A 145 5.68 13.79 -4.38
N GLU A 146 5.83 13.52 -5.67
CA GLU A 146 4.86 13.91 -6.70
C GLU A 146 3.52 13.18 -6.53
N LEU A 147 3.55 11.87 -6.27
CA LEU A 147 2.34 11.08 -6.01
C LEU A 147 1.69 11.43 -4.67
N LEU A 148 2.47 11.74 -3.64
CA LEU A 148 1.97 12.13 -2.32
C LEU A 148 1.14 13.41 -2.40
N GLU A 149 1.60 14.40 -3.17
CA GLU A 149 0.84 15.64 -3.40
C GLU A 149 -0.52 15.36 -4.06
N LYS A 150 -0.55 14.47 -5.06
CA LYS A 150 -1.79 14.06 -5.74
C LYS A 150 -2.72 13.27 -4.81
N CYS A 151 -2.18 12.37 -4.02
CA CYS A 151 -2.93 11.57 -3.05
C CYS A 151 -3.51 12.48 -1.96
N ALA A 152 -2.72 13.40 -1.41
CA ALA A 152 -3.14 14.36 -0.40
C ALA A 152 -4.31 15.24 -0.89
N ALA A 153 -4.28 15.70 -2.14
CA ALA A 153 -5.36 16.48 -2.74
C ALA A 153 -6.71 15.72 -2.82
N LEU A 154 -6.69 14.39 -2.69
CA LEU A 154 -7.84 13.50 -2.76
C LEU A 154 -8.12 12.78 -1.43
N ASP A 155 -7.46 13.18 -0.33
CA ASP A 155 -7.39 12.48 0.97
C ASP A 155 -7.07 10.98 0.85
N ILE A 156 -6.20 10.60 -0.08
CA ILE A 156 -5.71 9.23 -0.26
C ILE A 156 -4.37 9.11 0.47
N VAL A 157 -4.12 7.96 1.10
CA VAL A 157 -2.81 7.64 1.71
C VAL A 157 -1.89 7.05 0.64
N LEU A 158 -0.66 7.55 0.54
CA LEU A 158 0.35 6.91 -0.32
C LEU A 158 1.10 5.85 0.49
N GLU A 159 1.35 4.69 -0.07
CA GLU A 159 2.35 3.76 0.44
C GLU A 159 3.58 3.82 -0.47
N LEU A 160 4.78 3.80 0.10
CA LEU A 160 6.02 3.69 -0.66
C LEU A 160 6.95 2.62 -0.10
N GLU A 161 7.73 2.01 -0.97
CA GLU A 161 8.78 1.05 -0.61
C GLU A 161 10.19 1.65 -0.70
N ILE A 162 11.03 1.35 0.28
CA ILE A 162 12.48 1.60 0.27
C ILE A 162 13.26 0.36 0.71
N GLY A 163 14.46 0.19 0.14
CA GLY A 163 15.13 -1.13 0.15
C GLY A 163 14.52 -2.02 -0.93
N ILE A 164 15.05 -3.22 -1.13
CA ILE A 164 14.57 -4.15 -2.17
C ILE A 164 14.01 -5.40 -1.48
N VAL A 165 12.73 -5.72 -1.67
CA VAL A 165 12.15 -6.96 -1.15
C VAL A 165 12.70 -8.16 -1.93
N GLY A 166 13.07 -9.23 -1.22
CA GLY A 166 13.48 -10.48 -1.87
C GLY A 166 12.28 -11.32 -2.34
N GLY A 167 12.49 -12.25 -3.28
CA GLY A 167 11.47 -13.21 -3.70
C GLY A 167 10.82 -12.86 -5.04
N VAL A 168 9.68 -13.48 -5.34
CA VAL A 168 8.95 -13.28 -6.61
C VAL A 168 7.58 -12.69 -6.34
N GLU A 169 7.25 -11.61 -7.04
CA GLU A 169 5.94 -10.97 -7.01
C GLU A 169 5.54 -10.52 -8.42
N ASP A 170 4.32 -10.88 -8.84
CA ASP A 170 3.83 -10.70 -10.21
C ASP A 170 4.88 -11.15 -11.26
N ALA A 171 5.46 -10.22 -12.03
CA ALA A 171 6.50 -10.50 -13.04
C ALA A 171 7.93 -10.16 -12.57
N THR A 172 8.10 -9.78 -11.31
CA THR A 172 9.36 -9.30 -10.73
C THR A 172 10.00 -10.41 -9.88
N ASP A 173 11.27 -10.75 -10.15
CA ASP A 173 12.04 -11.77 -9.43
C ASP A 173 13.30 -11.14 -8.81
N HIS A 174 13.39 -11.23 -7.49
CA HIS A 174 14.47 -10.73 -6.66
C HIS A 174 15.22 -11.84 -5.89
N GLU A 175 15.09 -13.12 -6.27
CA GLU A 175 15.71 -14.25 -5.54
C GLU A 175 17.26 -14.21 -5.49
N GLY A 176 17.92 -13.38 -6.33
CA GLY A 176 19.39 -13.32 -6.48
C GLY A 176 20.11 -12.06 -5.98
N VAL A 177 19.42 -11.12 -5.32
CA VAL A 177 20.02 -9.82 -4.95
C VAL A 177 20.86 -9.91 -3.66
N ASP A 178 22.01 -9.21 -3.61
CA ASP A 178 22.94 -9.20 -2.45
C ASP A 178 22.28 -8.64 -1.18
N ARG A 179 22.19 -9.48 -0.14
CA ARG A 179 21.50 -9.22 1.13
C ARG A 179 21.94 -7.94 1.84
N SER A 180 23.18 -7.51 1.66
CA SER A 180 23.71 -6.28 2.28
C SER A 180 23.19 -4.99 1.63
N LYS A 181 22.65 -5.08 0.41
CA LYS A 181 22.01 -3.98 -0.34
C LYS A 181 20.48 -4.00 -0.27
N LEU A 182 19.90 -4.99 0.41
CA LEU A 182 18.44 -5.19 0.50
C LEU A 182 17.80 -4.39 1.62
N TYR A 183 18.50 -4.23 2.74
CA TYR A 183 17.91 -3.71 3.98
C TYR A 183 17.91 -2.20 4.02
N THR A 184 16.78 -1.66 4.45
CA THR A 184 16.63 -0.25 4.78
C THR A 184 17.56 0.13 5.92
N SER A 185 18.28 1.25 5.78
CA SER A 185 19.04 1.83 6.88
C SER A 185 18.20 2.87 7.65
N PRO A 186 18.56 3.19 8.92
CA PRO A 186 17.92 4.29 9.64
C PRO A 186 18.04 5.64 8.89
N ASP A 187 19.17 5.89 8.23
CA ASP A 187 19.39 7.10 7.42
C ASP A 187 18.43 7.17 6.22
N ASP A 188 18.07 6.03 5.62
CA ASP A 188 17.07 5.99 4.55
C ASP A 188 15.69 6.41 5.06
N MET A 189 15.27 5.97 6.25
CA MET A 189 14.00 6.38 6.84
C MET A 189 13.98 7.86 7.22
N VAL A 190 15.11 8.38 7.75
CA VAL A 190 15.29 9.82 7.97
C VAL A 190 15.18 10.58 6.65
N ARG A 191 15.80 10.08 5.58
CA ARG A 191 15.76 10.70 4.26
C ARG A 191 14.35 10.73 3.67
N VAL A 192 13.56 9.66 3.85
CA VAL A 192 12.12 9.67 3.50
C VAL A 192 11.41 10.82 4.21
N SER A 193 11.56 10.93 5.53
CA SER A 193 10.92 12.00 6.32
C SER A 193 11.42 13.41 5.95
N GLU A 194 12.69 13.57 5.55
CA GLU A 194 13.19 14.85 5.03
C GLU A 194 12.49 15.27 3.73
N VAL A 195 12.24 14.31 2.82
CA VAL A 195 11.67 14.60 1.50
C VAL A 195 10.15 14.66 1.55
N LEU A 196 9.48 13.72 2.23
CA LEU A 196 8.03 13.60 2.25
C LEU A 196 7.36 14.32 3.42
N GLY A 197 8.15 14.75 4.41
CA GLY A 197 7.64 15.37 5.62
C GLY A 197 7.23 14.34 6.68
N THR A 198 6.66 14.84 7.77
CA THR A 198 6.18 14.05 8.92
C THR A 198 4.66 14.23 9.03
N PHE A 199 3.98 13.82 7.97
CA PHE A 199 2.52 13.95 7.75
C PHE A 199 1.99 15.35 7.40
N ASP A 200 2.83 16.38 7.36
CA ASP A 200 2.44 17.76 7.01
C ASP A 200 2.11 17.95 5.52
N ARG A 201 2.66 17.12 4.64
CA ARG A 201 2.46 17.17 3.18
C ARG A 201 1.39 16.22 2.65
N GLY A 202 0.90 15.34 3.51
CA GLY A 202 0.09 14.20 3.15
C GLY A 202 0.43 13.00 4.02
N ARG A 203 -0.50 12.05 4.14
CA ARG A 203 -0.28 10.84 4.92
C ARG A 203 0.31 9.76 4.04
N TYR A 204 1.33 9.07 4.55
CA TYR A 204 1.92 7.93 3.88
C TYR A 204 2.20 6.75 4.82
N LEU A 205 2.36 5.57 4.23
CA LEU A 205 2.84 4.33 4.83
C LEU A 205 4.20 4.00 4.22
N LEU A 206 5.13 3.47 5.01
CA LEU A 206 6.48 3.13 4.56
C LEU A 206 6.72 1.62 4.66
N ALA A 207 6.83 0.96 3.51
CA ALA A 207 7.36 -0.40 3.39
C ALA A 207 8.89 -0.33 3.43
N ALA A 208 9.45 -0.41 4.64
CA ALA A 208 10.89 -0.52 4.84
C ALA A 208 11.31 -1.99 4.88
N VAL A 209 12.23 -2.39 4.01
CA VAL A 209 12.70 -3.77 3.93
C VAL A 209 13.60 -4.13 5.10
N PHE A 210 13.18 -5.15 5.86
CA PHE A 210 13.89 -5.67 7.03
C PHE A 210 14.19 -7.17 6.92
N GLY A 211 14.28 -7.68 5.69
CA GLY A 211 14.52 -9.10 5.38
C GLY A 211 13.26 -9.92 5.12
N ASN A 212 12.12 -9.24 4.98
CA ASN A 212 10.92 -9.80 4.39
C ASN A 212 11.16 -10.24 2.93
N VAL A 213 10.43 -11.28 2.53
CA VAL A 213 10.51 -11.92 1.22
C VAL A 213 9.09 -12.30 0.81
N HIS A 214 8.71 -12.04 -0.44
CA HIS A 214 7.40 -12.46 -0.97
C HIS A 214 7.37 -13.95 -1.29
N GLY A 215 6.26 -14.59 -0.92
CA GLY A 215 6.05 -16.03 -1.08
C GLY A 215 6.21 -16.83 0.21
N VAL A 216 6.03 -18.15 0.10
CA VAL A 216 6.05 -19.07 1.24
C VAL A 216 7.26 -19.99 1.15
N TYR A 217 8.19 -19.82 2.09
CA TYR A 217 9.43 -20.60 2.17
C TYR A 217 9.40 -21.55 3.36
N LYS A 218 10.32 -22.54 3.36
CA LYS A 218 10.46 -23.47 4.49
C LYS A 218 10.76 -22.70 5.79
N PRO A 219 10.22 -23.15 6.95
CA PRO A 219 10.48 -22.51 8.23
C PRO A 219 11.98 -22.29 8.49
N GLY A 220 12.34 -21.05 8.81
CA GLY A 220 13.72 -20.65 9.10
C GLY A 220 14.58 -20.26 7.88
N ALA A 221 14.07 -20.39 6.65
CA ALA A 221 14.77 -19.96 5.43
C ALA A 221 14.84 -18.43 5.31
N VAL A 222 13.73 -17.74 5.62
CA VAL A 222 13.68 -16.28 5.71
C VAL A 222 14.26 -15.85 7.06
N LYS A 223 15.14 -14.85 7.02
CA LYS A 223 15.73 -14.23 8.21
C LYS A 223 15.29 -12.78 8.25
N LEU A 224 14.30 -12.53 9.11
CA LEU A 224 13.79 -11.19 9.40
C LEU A 224 14.68 -10.53 10.45
N ASP A 225 14.85 -9.22 10.35
CA ASP A 225 15.47 -8.39 11.37
C ASP A 225 14.57 -7.18 11.72
N PRO A 226 13.56 -7.38 12.59
CA PRO A 226 12.66 -6.30 12.99
C PRO A 226 13.35 -5.14 13.72
N THR A 227 14.62 -5.29 14.15
CA THR A 227 15.32 -4.19 14.80
C THR A 227 15.61 -3.03 13.86
N ILE A 228 15.63 -3.27 12.54
CA ILE A 228 15.71 -2.23 11.52
C ILE A 228 14.57 -1.21 11.65
N LEU A 229 13.33 -1.68 11.86
CA LEU A 229 12.16 -0.81 12.02
C LEU A 229 12.23 0.00 13.32
N ARG A 230 12.65 -0.65 14.42
CA ARG A 230 12.86 0.02 15.71
C ARG A 230 13.91 1.13 15.60
N ASP A 231 15.05 0.82 15.00
CA ASP A 231 16.19 1.73 14.93
C ASP A 231 15.92 2.87 13.95
N GLY A 232 15.19 2.61 12.87
CA GLY A 232 14.71 3.64 11.96
C GLY A 232 13.71 4.61 12.60
N GLN A 233 12.72 4.10 13.36
CA GLN A 233 11.81 4.96 14.13
C GLN A 233 12.56 5.83 15.15
N ALA A 234 13.56 5.26 15.85
CA ALA A 234 14.39 6.02 16.79
C ALA A 234 15.18 7.14 16.10
N ALA A 235 15.73 6.88 14.90
CA ALA A 235 16.47 7.89 14.14
C ALA A 235 15.57 9.03 13.63
N VAL A 236 14.35 8.70 13.15
CA VAL A 236 13.35 9.71 12.77
C VAL A 236 12.95 10.55 13.97
N ALA A 237 12.67 9.93 15.12
CA ALA A 237 12.31 10.63 16.34
C ALA A 237 13.44 11.53 16.86
N GLU A 238 14.70 11.07 16.80
CA GLU A 238 15.88 11.88 17.16
C GLU A 238 16.00 13.14 16.28
N ARG A 239 15.66 13.02 14.99
CA ARG A 239 15.82 14.10 14.01
C ARG A 239 14.65 15.08 14.00
N PHE A 240 13.42 14.61 14.15
CA PHE A 240 12.20 15.38 13.92
C PHE A 240 11.28 15.49 15.15
N GLY A 241 11.52 14.71 16.21
CA GLY A 241 10.73 14.67 17.44
C GLY A 241 9.89 13.39 17.58
N GLU A 242 9.43 13.08 18.78
CA GLU A 242 8.71 11.83 19.12
C GLU A 242 7.36 11.64 18.40
N ASP A 243 6.76 12.74 17.95
CA ASP A 243 5.48 12.72 17.23
C ASP A 243 5.63 12.52 15.71
N ALA A 244 6.88 12.44 15.21
CA ALA A 244 7.21 12.24 13.80
C ALA A 244 6.97 10.82 13.28
#